data_AF-A0A9W7HDD3-F1
#
_entry.id   AF-A0A9W7HDD3-F1
#
_cell.length_a   1.000
_cell.length_b   1.000
_cell.length_c   1.000
_cell.angle_alpha   90.00
_cell.angle_beta   90.00
_cell.angle_gamma   90.00
#
_symmetry.space_group_name_H-M   'P 1'
#
loop_
_entity.id
_entity.type
_entity.pdbx_description
1 polymer ?
#
loop_
_entity_poly.entity_id
_entity_poly.type
_entity_poly.pdbx_seq_one_letter_code
_entity_poly.pdbx_strand_id
1 'polypeptide(L)'
;MTILRKKKNEVGDGVENLANFPYLVTEFSRVLPENEVWKEKMMALREDKLRKMDQEWGFLKVEEAKLVAKKAELIQQQIMEVIRETGSANGV
;
A
#
# COMPACT_ATOMS: atom_id res chain seq x y z
N MET A 1 -16.24 15.53 -42.36
CA MET A 1 -14.90 15.85 -41.82
C MET A 1 -14.82 15.22 -40.44
N THR A 2 -14.39 13.97 -40.35
CA THR A 2 -14.38 13.22 -39.08
C THR A 2 -12.96 13.18 -38.56
N ILE A 3 -12.68 13.99 -37.56
CA ILE A 3 -11.40 13.98 -36.86
C ILE A 3 -11.34 12.67 -36.07
N LEU A 4 -10.64 11.65 -36.61
CA LEU A 4 -10.19 10.53 -35.82
C LEU A 4 -9.23 11.07 -34.75
N ARG A 5 -9.73 11.29 -33.53
CA ARG A 5 -8.88 11.33 -32.34
C ARG A 5 -8.23 9.95 -32.21
N LYS A 6 -7.06 9.77 -32.85
CA LYS A 6 -6.09 8.77 -32.41
C LYS A 6 -5.77 9.10 -30.96
N LYS A 7 -6.41 8.41 -30.02
CA LYS A 7 -5.84 8.20 -28.69
C LYS A 7 -4.52 7.48 -28.99
N LYS A 8 -3.41 8.24 -29.02
CA LYS A 8 -2.09 7.67 -28.88
C LYS A 8 -2.15 6.97 -27.53
N ASN A 9 -2.40 5.67 -27.54
CA ASN A 9 -1.91 4.82 -26.48
C ASN A 9 -0.41 4.99 -26.58
N GLU A 10 0.12 5.90 -25.76
CA GLU A 10 1.52 5.89 -25.37
C GLU A 10 1.69 4.54 -24.66
N VAL A 11 1.90 3.49 -25.45
CA VAL A 11 2.54 2.28 -24.98
C VAL A 11 3.86 2.81 -24.46
N GLY A 12 3.94 2.89 -23.14
CA GLY A 12 5.15 3.32 -22.49
C GLY A 12 6.28 2.46 -23.01
N ASP A 13 7.45 3.06 -23.15
CA ASP A 13 8.67 2.27 -23.17
C ASP A 13 8.63 1.45 -21.88
N GLY A 14 8.21 0.19 -22.02
CA GLY A 14 7.81 -0.65 -20.90
C GLY A 14 8.99 -0.82 -19.96
N VAL A 15 8.74 -1.18 -18.72
CA VAL A 15 9.83 -1.45 -17.80
C VAL A 15 10.33 -2.88 -18.02
N GLU A 16 11.62 -3.02 -18.32
CA GLU A 16 12.29 -4.32 -18.49
C GLU A 16 12.41 -5.12 -17.19
N ASN A 17 12.45 -4.44 -16.03
CA ASN A 17 12.69 -5.09 -14.75
C ASN A 17 11.89 -4.46 -13.60
N LEU A 18 10.94 -5.22 -13.05
CA LEU A 18 10.14 -4.81 -11.89
C LEU A 18 10.90 -4.82 -10.56
N ALA A 19 12.10 -5.40 -10.49
CA ALA A 19 12.92 -5.38 -9.28
C ALA A 19 13.29 -3.95 -8.82
N ASN A 20 13.18 -2.97 -9.71
CA ASN A 20 13.37 -1.56 -9.40
C ASN A 20 12.21 -0.93 -8.60
N PHE A 21 11.09 -1.64 -8.42
CA PHE A 21 9.89 -1.19 -7.70
C PHE A 21 9.52 -2.18 -6.57
N PRO A 22 10.37 -2.30 -5.54
CA PRO A 22 10.26 -3.37 -4.56
C PRO A 22 8.97 -3.30 -3.74
N TYR A 23 8.42 -2.11 -3.48
CA TYR A 23 7.19 -1.97 -2.70
C TYR A 23 5.98 -2.45 -3.48
N LEU A 24 5.89 -2.07 -4.76
CA LEU A 24 4.85 -2.56 -5.66
C LEU A 24 4.92 -4.07 -5.85
N VAL A 25 6.12 -4.61 -6.11
CA VAL A 25 6.31 -6.06 -6.28
C VAL A 25 5.89 -6.82 -5.02
N THR A 26 6.32 -6.34 -3.84
CA THR A 26 5.97 -6.97 -2.56
C THR A 26 4.47 -6.98 -2.33
N GLU A 27 3.79 -5.86 -2.58
CA GLU A 27 2.36 -5.75 -2.34
C GLU A 27 1.55 -6.62 -3.30
N PHE A 28 1.83 -6.54 -4.59
CA PHE A 28 1.07 -7.31 -5.58
C PHE A 28 1.33 -8.81 -5.44
N SER A 29 2.55 -9.23 -5.08
CA SER A 29 2.83 -10.63 -4.76
C SER A 29 2.05 -11.10 -3.52
N ARG A 30 1.84 -10.22 -2.53
CA ARG A 30 1.07 -10.52 -1.32
C ARG A 30 -0.44 -10.62 -1.60
N VAL A 31 -0.98 -9.70 -2.39
CA VAL A 31 -2.43 -9.59 -2.64
C VAL A 31 -2.89 -10.54 -3.75
N LEU A 32 -2.04 -10.80 -4.74
CA LEU A 32 -2.33 -11.63 -5.92
C LEU A 32 -1.26 -12.74 -6.09
N PRO A 33 -1.07 -13.62 -5.10
CA PRO A 33 0.03 -14.59 -5.09
C PRO A 33 -0.02 -15.64 -6.21
N GLU A 34 -1.21 -15.97 -6.71
CA GLU A 34 -1.41 -17.02 -7.72
C GLU A 34 -1.52 -16.47 -9.16
N ASN A 35 -1.49 -15.15 -9.32
CA ASN A 35 -1.79 -14.51 -10.59
C ASN A 35 -0.62 -13.63 -11.05
N GLU A 36 0.23 -14.15 -11.93
CA GLU A 36 1.40 -13.41 -12.44
C GLU A 36 1.05 -12.38 -13.53
N VAL A 37 -0.22 -12.28 -13.94
CA VAL A 37 -0.68 -11.31 -14.97
C VAL A 37 -0.40 -9.87 -14.53
N TRP A 38 -0.37 -9.59 -13.23
CA TRP A 38 -0.03 -8.24 -12.77
C TRP A 38 1.40 -7.83 -13.16
N LYS A 39 2.35 -8.77 -13.26
CA LYS A 39 3.72 -8.48 -13.70
C LYS A 39 3.73 -7.98 -15.14
N GLU A 40 3.05 -8.68 -16.04
CA GLU A 40 2.92 -8.28 -17.45
C GLU A 40 2.22 -6.92 -17.59
N LYS A 41 1.15 -6.71 -16.82
CA LYS A 41 0.43 -5.42 -16.82
C LYS A 41 1.29 -4.28 -16.29
N MET A 42 2.12 -4.53 -15.28
CA MET A 42 3.05 -3.54 -14.75
C MET A 42 4.18 -3.25 -15.74
N MET A 43 4.80 -4.26 -16.34
CA MET A 43 5.86 -4.06 -17.33
C MET A 43 5.39 -3.24 -18.54
N ALA A 44 4.10 -3.27 -18.87
CA ALA A 44 3.52 -2.42 -19.92
C ALA A 44 3.29 -0.95 -19.52
N LEU A 45 3.46 -0.59 -18.24
CA LEU A 45 3.37 0.79 -17.77
C LEU A 45 4.69 1.53 -17.98
N ARG A 46 4.61 2.85 -18.10
CA ARG A 46 5.80 3.71 -18.12
C ARG A 46 6.52 3.70 -16.77
N GLU A 47 7.84 3.80 -16.83
CA GLU A 47 8.70 3.85 -15.65
C GLU A 47 8.37 5.02 -14.70
N ASP A 48 8.08 6.21 -15.24
CA ASP A 48 7.72 7.40 -14.45
C ASP A 48 6.48 7.15 -13.58
N LYS A 49 5.48 6.48 -14.17
CA LYS A 49 4.24 6.11 -13.51
C LYS A 49 4.49 5.06 -12.42
N LEU A 50 5.26 4.02 -12.73
CA LEU A 50 5.60 2.98 -11.75
C LEU A 50 6.40 3.54 -10.58
N ARG A 51 7.37 4.41 -10.85
CA ARG A 51 8.18 5.08 -9.82
C ARG A 51 7.33 5.92 -8.88
N LYS A 52 6.39 6.70 -9.43
CA LYS A 52 5.45 7.48 -8.63
C LYS A 52 4.57 6.58 -7.76
N MET A 53 4.03 5.49 -8.33
CA MET A 53 3.21 4.54 -7.59
C MET A 53 3.99 3.83 -6.47
N ASP A 54 5.24 3.45 -6.71
CA ASP A 54 6.09 2.79 -5.71
C ASP A 54 6.40 3.71 -4.54
N GLN A 55 6.69 4.98 -4.81
CA GLN A 55 6.88 6.01 -3.78
C GLN A 55 5.60 6.25 -2.97
N GLU A 56 4.46 6.46 -3.65
CA GLU A 56 3.16 6.66 -3.00
C GLU A 56 2.80 5.46 -2.12
N TRP A 57 3.07 4.23 -2.57
CA TRP A 57 2.86 3.03 -1.77
C TRP A 57 3.75 2.99 -0.52
N GLY A 58 5.03 3.35 -0.67
CA GLY A 58 5.94 3.49 0.46
C GLY A 58 5.45 4.48 1.51
N PHE A 59 4.97 5.66 1.09
CA PHE A 59 4.37 6.65 1.99
C PHE A 59 3.13 6.10 2.70
N LEU A 60 2.22 5.44 1.98
CA LEU A 60 1.03 4.83 2.58
C LEU A 60 1.40 3.79 3.63
N LYS A 61 2.45 2.98 3.42
CA LYS A 61 2.90 1.99 4.41
C LYS A 61 3.47 2.62 5.68
N VAL A 62 4.15 3.76 5.56
CA VAL A 62 4.60 4.53 6.72
C VAL A 62 3.41 5.07 7.52
N GLU A 63 2.41 5.64 6.84
CA GLU A 63 1.20 6.14 7.51
C GLU A 63 0.37 5.00 8.14
N GLU A 64 0.27 3.85 7.48
CA GLU A 64 -0.34 2.63 8.03
C GLU A 64 0.37 2.20 9.33
N ALA A 65 1.70 2.18 9.33
CA ALA A 65 2.48 1.82 10.52
C ALA A 65 2.27 2.81 11.68
N LYS A 66 2.21 4.11 11.41
CA LYS A 66 1.89 5.13 12.43
C LYS A 66 0.51 4.91 13.03
N LEU A 67 -0.49 4.62 12.19
CA LEU A 67 -1.85 4.33 12.65
C LEU A 67 -1.90 3.06 13.51
N VAL A 68 -1.19 2.01 13.13
CA VAL A 68 -1.10 0.77 13.92
C VAL A 68 -0.46 1.03 15.28
N ALA A 69 0.64 1.78 15.32
CA ALA A 69 1.28 2.17 16.58
C ALA A 69 0.32 2.96 17.46
N LYS A 70 -0.41 3.93 16.88
CA LYS A 70 -1.38 4.73 17.64
C LYS A 70 -2.54 3.88 18.18
N LYS A 71 -3.02 2.94 17.38
CA LYS A 71 -4.05 1.98 17.82
C LYS A 71 -3.55 1.14 18.99
N ALA A 72 -2.30 0.67 18.96
CA ALA A 72 -1.71 -0.10 20.04
C ALA A 72 -1.61 0.71 21.34
N GLU A 73 -1.19 1.98 21.27
CA GLU A 73 -1.18 2.90 22.42
C GLU A 73 -2.57 3.05 23.05
N LEU A 74 -3.59 3.27 22.22
CA LEU A 74 -4.97 3.43 22.69
C LEU A 74 -5.51 2.15 23.34
N ILE A 75 -5.22 0.98 22.76
CA ILE A 75 -5.58 -0.30 23.37
C ILE A 75 -4.91 -0.48 24.73
N GLN A 76 -3.63 -0.12 24.85
CA GLN A 76 -2.92 -0.17 26.13
C GLN A 76 -3.57 0.75 27.17
N GLN A 77 -3.93 1.98 26.79
CA GLN A 77 -4.62 2.93 27.67
C GLN A 77 -5.98 2.36 28.15
N GLN A 78 -6.77 1.83 27.22
CA GLN A 78 -8.06 1.22 27.54
C GLN A 78 -7.92 0.05 28.52
N ILE A 79 -6.93 -0.83 28.31
CA ILE A 79 -6.66 -1.95 29.23
C ILE A 79 -6.31 -1.42 30.64
N MET A 80 -5.48 -0.39 30.74
CA MET A 80 -5.10 0.21 32.02
C MET A 80 -6.27 0.87 32.74
N GLU A 81 -7.18 1.51 32.00
CA GLU A 81 -8.41 2.10 32.56
C GLU A 81 -9.33 1.01 33.13
N VAL A 82 -9.57 -0.06 32.39
CA VAL A 82 -10.39 -1.20 32.85
C VAL A 82 -9.79 -1.85 34.10
N ILE A 83 -8.47 -2.04 34.16
CA ILE A 83 -7.79 -2.58 35.35
C ILE A 83 -7.95 -1.63 36.55
N ARG A 84 -7.84 -0.32 36.34
CA ARG A 84 -8.01 0.67 37.41
C ARG A 84 -9.45 0.66 37.96
N GLU A 85 -10.44 0.61 37.08
CA GLU A 85 -11.86 0.57 37.47
C GLU A 85 -12.19 -0.72 38.24
N THR A 86 -11.73 -1.87 37.76
CA THR A 86 -11.93 -3.16 38.43
C THR A 86 -11.17 -3.27 39.77
N GLY A 87 -9.98 -2.67 39.87
CA GLY A 87 -9.25 -2.56 41.14
C GLY A 87 -9.92 -1.63 42.16
N SER A 88 -10.55 -0.55 41.69
CA SER A 88 -11.27 0.40 42.56
C SER A 88 -12.62 -0.13 43.05
N ALA A 89 -13.29 -1.00 42.29
CA ALA A 89 -14.57 -1.58 42.67
C ALA A 89 -14.45 -2.67 43.75
N ASN A 90 -13.26 -3.23 43.96
CA ASN A 90 -13.01 -4.32 44.91
C ASN A 90 -12.40 -3.84 46.24
N GLY A 91 -12.29 -2.52 46.47
CA GLY A 91 -11.84 -1.94 47.73
C GLY A 91 -13.01 -1.49 48.60
N VAL A 92 -13.59 -2.42 49.38
CA VAL A 92 -14.44 -2.16 50.56
C VAL A 92 -13.75 -2.76 51.77
#